data_AF-A0A6P0S1B9-F1
#
_entry.id   AF-A0A6P0S1B9-F1
#
_cell.length_a   1.000
_cell.length_b   1.000
_cell.length_c   1.000
_cell.angle_alpha   90.00
_cell.angle_beta   90.00
_cell.angle_gamma   90.00
#
_symmetry.space_group_name_H-M   'P 1'
#
loop_
_entity.id
_entity.type
_entity.pdbx_description
1 polymer ?
#
loop_
_entity_poly.entity_id
_entity_poly.type
_entity_poly.pdbx_seq_one_letter_code
_entity_poly.pdbx_strand_id
1 'polypeptide(L)' 'MEWHVTDAQSLAIIDREMGKHAFSAAEYEIVRRVIYATADFEYKSLIRFSERSLQAGA' A
#
# COMPACT_ATOMS: atom_id res chain seq x y z
N MET A 1 -5.22 -12.60 12.89
CA MET A 1 -4.47 -12.80 11.63
C MET A 1 -3.07 -13.21 12.05
N GLU A 2 -2.71 -14.48 11.84
CA GLU A 2 -1.39 -14.98 12.18
C GLU A 2 -0.45 -14.50 11.08
N TRP A 3 0.42 -13.54 11.42
CA TRP A 3 1.40 -13.00 10.48
C TRP A 3 2.51 -14.03 10.31
N HIS A 4 2.61 -14.62 9.13
CA HIS A 4 3.71 -15.52 8.82
C HIS A 4 4.92 -14.70 8.39
N VAL A 5 6.14 -15.19 8.65
CA VAL A 5 7.40 -14.53 8.27
C VAL A 5 7.42 -14.16 6.77
N THR A 6 6.70 -14.92 5.96
CA THR A 6 6.47 -14.68 4.53
C THR A 6 5.78 -13.35 4.21
N ASP A 7 4.90 -12.88 5.08
CA ASP A 7 4.11 -11.66 4.86
C ASP A 7 5.00 -10.43 5.02
N ALA A 8 5.84 -10.42 6.06
CA ALA A 8 6.82 -9.36 6.28
C ALA A 8 7.83 -9.27 5.13
N GLN A 9 8.28 -10.42 4.62
CA GLN A 9 9.17 -10.48 3.45
C GLN A 9 8.50 -9.94 2.19
N SER A 10 7.25 -10.35 1.93
CA SER A 10 6.48 -9.88 0.78
C SER A 10 6.27 -8.37 0.83
N LEU A 11 5.93 -7.83 2.00
CA LEU A 11 5.76 -6.40 2.19
C LEU A 11 7.08 -5.63 1.99
N ALA A 12 8.21 -6.17 2.46
CA ALA A 12 9.53 -5.56 2.22
C ALA A 12 9.92 -5.55 0.73
N ILE A 13 9.51 -6.57 -0.03
CA ILE A 13 9.66 -6.59 -1.49
C ILE A 13 8.81 -5.48 -2.12
N ILE A 14 7.55 -5.34 -1.71
CA ILE A 14 6.67 -4.27 -2.19
C ILE A 14 7.27 -2.89 -1.89
N ASP A 15 7.82 -2.68 -0.69
CA ASP A 15 8.47 -1.43 -0.30
C ASP A 15 9.65 -1.10 -1.23
N ARG A 16 10.47 -2.09 -1.55
CA ARG A 16 11.61 -1.94 -2.46
C ARG A 16 11.18 -1.60 -3.89
N GLU A 17 10.18 -2.30 -4.42
CA GLU A 17 9.70 -2.13 -5.80
C GLU A 17 8.88 -0.85 -5.98
N MET A 18 8.14 -0.41 -4.95
CA MET A 18 7.40 0.85 -4.99
C MET A 18 8.32 2.06 -5.18
N GLY A 19 9.53 2.00 -4.59
CA GLY A 19 10.52 3.06 -4.70
C GLY A 19 9.99 4.42 -4.23
N LYS A 20 10.39 5.49 -4.92
CA LYS A 20 9.90 6.84 -4.60
C LYS A 20 8.44 7.00 -5.04
N HIS A 21 7.59 7.45 -4.12
CA HIS A 21 6.19 7.77 -4.39
C HIS A 21 5.77 9.07 -3.69
N ALA A 22 4.67 9.66 -4.14
CA ALA A 22 4.13 10.90 -3.60
C ALA A 22 3.10 10.69 -2.47
N PHE A 23 2.73 9.43 -2.19
CA PHE A 23 1.80 9.10 -1.12
C PHE A 23 2.36 9.49 0.25
N SER A 24 1.51 10.04 1.11
CA SER A 24 1.76 10.12 2.55
C SER A 24 1.86 8.70 3.15
N ALA A 25 2.39 8.59 4.37
CA ALA A 25 2.55 7.29 5.03
C ALA A 25 1.23 6.50 5.17
N ALA A 26 0.12 7.20 5.44
CA ALA A 26 -1.19 6.57 5.60
C ALA A 26 -1.79 6.12 4.26
N GLU A 27 -1.68 6.95 3.22
CA GLU A 27 -2.11 6.57 1.86
C GLU A 27 -1.29 5.40 1.33
N TYR A 28 0.02 5.42 1.58
CA TYR A 28 0.93 4.37 1.16
C TYR A 28 0.58 3.02 1.77
N GLU A 29 0.26 2.97 3.07
CA GLU A 29 -0.12 1.71 3.73
C GLU A 29 -1.38 1.09 3.10
N ILE A 30 -2.32 1.91 2.63
CA ILE A 30 -3.50 1.42 1.89
C ILE A 30 -3.07 0.86 0.53
N VAL A 31 -2.28 1.62 -0.24
CA VAL A 31 -1.79 1.17 -1.56
C VAL A 31 -0.98 -0.12 -1.44
N ARG A 32 -0.08 -0.21 -0.46
CA ARG A 32 0.75 -1.38 -0.16
C ARG A 32 -0.09 -2.61 0.15
N ARG A 33 -1.18 -2.47 0.91
CA ARG A 33 -2.10 -3.59 1.17
C ARG A 33 -2.86 -4.04 -0.06
N VAL A 34 -3.28 -3.11 -0.93
CA VAL A 34 -3.92 -3.47 -2.21
C VAL A 34 -2.95 -4.25 -3.09
N ILE A 35 -1.71 -3.78 -3.24
CA ILE A 35 -0.67 -4.48 -4.01
C ILE A 35 -0.39 -5.84 -3.39
N TYR A 36 -0.26 -5.93 -2.06
CA TYR A 36 -0.05 -7.20 -1.36
C TYR A 36 -1.15 -8.23 -1.64
N ALA A 37 -2.41 -7.81 -1.62
CA ALA A 37 -3.54 -8.68 -1.85
C ALA A 37 -3.73 -9.09 -3.33
N THR A 38 -3.24 -8.28 -4.26
CA THR A 38 -3.50 -8.44 -5.70
C THR A 38 -2.27 -8.83 -6.53
N ALA A 39 -1.08 -8.68 -5.96
CA ALA A 39 0.21 -8.74 -6.64
C ALA A 39 0.35 -7.79 -7.85
N ASP A 40 -0.39 -6.67 -7.85
CA ASP A 40 -0.46 -5.74 -8.98
C ASP A 40 0.01 -4.32 -8.61
N PHE A 41 1.11 -3.88 -9.20
CA PHE A 41 1.69 -2.55 -8.97
C PHE A 41 1.03 -1.43 -9.76
N GLU A 42 0.14 -1.71 -10.72
CA GLU A 42 -0.58 -0.67 -11.46
C GLU A 42 -1.44 0.20 -10.53
N TYR A 43 -1.87 -0.36 -9.38
CA TYR A 43 -2.62 0.37 -8.35
C TYR A 43 -1.89 1.59 -7.79
N LYS A 44 -0.56 1.65 -7.86
CA LYS A 44 0.19 2.88 -7.50
C LYS A 44 -0.25 4.08 -8.35
N SER A 45 -0.65 3.82 -9.59
CA SER A 45 -1.08 4.84 -10.57
C SER A 45 -2.59 4.95 -10.67
N LEU A 46 -3.36 3.96 -10.22
CA LEU A 46 -4.83 3.96 -10.32
C LEU A 46 -5.53 4.51 -9.08
N ILE A 47 -4.95 4.30 -7.89
CA ILE A 47 -5.56 4.75 -6.63
C ILE A 47 -5.45 6.28 -6.51
N ARG A 48 -6.57 6.91 -6.13
CA ARG A 48 -6.66 8.35 -5.88
C ARG A 48 -7.35 8.59 -4.55
N PHE A 49 -6.80 9.54 -3.80
CA PHE A 49 -7.35 9.98 -2.53
C PHE A 49 -7.93 11.39 -2.70
N SER A 50 -9.11 11.62 -2.14
CA SER A 50 -9.62 12.98 -1.97
C SER A 50 -9.07 13.55 -0.67
N GLU A 51 -9.04 14.88 -0.53
CA GLU A 51 -8.39 15.56 0.61
C GLU A 51 -8.86 15.07 1.99
N ARG A 52 -10.08 14.53 2.08
CA ARG A 52 -10.72 14.09 3.34
C ARG A 52 -10.97 12.58 3.41
N SER A 53 -10.48 11.79 2.44
CA SER A 53 -10.86 10.37 2.35
C SER A 53 -10.42 9.55 3.58
N LEU A 54 -9.26 9.85 4.15
CA LEU A 54 -8.75 9.14 5.32
C LEU A 54 -9.50 9.53 6.59
N GLN A 55 -9.74 10.83 6.79
CA GLN A 55 -10.43 11.35 7.98
C GLN A 55 -11.91 10.96 7.99
N ALA A 56 -12.55 10.88 6.83
CA ALA A 56 -13.95 10.50 6.71
C ALA A 56 -14.19 8.99 6.93
N GLY A 57 -13.15 8.16 6.78
CA GLY A 57 -13.23 6.70 6.91
C GLY A 57 -12.63 6.12 8.19
N ALA A 58 -12.09 6.97 9.07
CA ALA A 58 -11.56 6.59 10.39
C ALA A 58 -12.69 6.48 11.43
#